data_AF-A0A6C0IU08-F1
#
_entry.id   AF-A0A6C0IU08-F1
#
_cell.length_a   1.000
_cell.length_b   1.000
_cell.length_c   1.000
_cell.angle_alpha   90.00
_cell.angle_beta   90.00
_cell.angle_gamma   90.00
#
_symmetry.space_group_name_H-M   'P 1'
#
loop_
_entity.id
_entity.type
_entity.pdbx_description
1 polymer ?
#
loop_
_entity_poly.entity_id
_entity_poly.type
_entity_poly.pdbx_seq_one_letter_code
_entity_poly.pdbx_strand_id
1 'polypeptide(L)'
;MNNIYSYLTPYGIISLYKNETYITPEFEKGNYWHEDTLLMLKKYIDPNKNILEIGAHCGTSTIVYASFLNKGKIYAYEPQKKIFELLQYNVSINNLNDKIHIFNKGCFCYEGNGIMNDIDLDGGGGNIQKRYDDENNMVCNFGGVFLGKNGEQINLVTIDSMKIDNIGFIHCHAQGSESFIFSKGINLITKYKPFILFSNNRRQNTYLYKEVCLNYLNYYEESNFDLVDFCINNLGYSIIYNFNNSIDDLLIPPQDNFDKIIHITYKNIEKLSIIKQEWNKLNPEYNIKLYDDDLCKKFLLEYYGKLYCDIFEYIKDGPIKSDFFRVCILYIYGGIYVDADIKPLVPLNTYLEEDLELSTCISYNYHISRPIWAYNPHFIVSKKFNSNIYSIINSYVEIFNKKEEYSYWKWSICCFFNNISIDFNYVPNDKNIFIFNNKKYQFLTENVVSDNTKKILNFSNYLEYKDINFVDVFCSYNNVNVFKNFDNKKNL
;
A
#
# COMPACT_ATOMS: atom_id res chain seq x y z
N MET A 1 -13.59 -36.84 10.36
CA MET A 1 -12.96 -35.53 10.69
C MET A 1 -12.99 -35.34 12.21
N ASN A 2 -12.20 -36.09 12.98
CA ASN A 2 -12.29 -36.08 14.45
C ASN A 2 -11.32 -35.09 15.13
N ASN A 3 -10.54 -34.33 14.37
CA ASN A 3 -9.51 -33.41 14.89
C ASN A 3 -9.61 -31.97 14.34
N ILE A 4 -10.81 -31.54 13.96
CA ILE A 4 -11.06 -30.16 13.50
C ILE A 4 -12.02 -29.43 14.46
N TYR A 5 -11.79 -28.15 14.67
CA TYR A 5 -12.70 -27.25 15.38
C TYR A 5 -13.18 -26.15 14.44
N SER A 6 -14.44 -25.78 14.58
CA SER A 6 -15.08 -24.72 13.79
C SER A 6 -15.33 -23.50 14.66
N TYR A 7 -15.01 -22.33 14.11
CA TYR A 7 -15.12 -21.03 14.77
C TYR A 7 -16.02 -20.13 13.92
N LEU A 8 -17.02 -19.51 14.56
CA LEU A 8 -17.86 -18.51 13.90
C LEU A 8 -17.14 -17.16 13.94
N THR A 9 -17.00 -16.52 12.78
CA THR A 9 -16.30 -15.23 12.62
C THR A 9 -17.20 -14.22 11.90
N PRO A 10 -16.83 -12.93 11.85
CA PRO A 10 -17.55 -11.93 11.05
C PRO A 10 -17.61 -12.24 9.55
N TYR A 11 -16.70 -13.09 9.04
CA TYR A 11 -16.58 -13.43 7.62
C TYR A 11 -17.20 -14.78 7.25
N GLY A 12 -17.58 -15.59 8.25
CA GLY A 12 -18.06 -16.95 8.05
C GLY A 12 -17.53 -17.94 9.08
N ILE A 13 -17.82 -19.22 8.88
CA ILE A 13 -17.31 -20.32 9.70
C ILE A 13 -15.94 -20.75 9.17
N ILE A 14 -14.92 -20.76 10.02
CA ILE A 14 -13.58 -21.27 9.71
C ILE A 14 -13.34 -22.52 10.54
N SER A 15 -12.94 -23.61 9.89
CA SER A 15 -12.53 -24.84 10.56
C SER A 15 -11.04 -25.08 10.44
N LEU A 16 -10.41 -25.47 11.54
CA LEU A 16 -8.96 -25.62 11.68
C LEU A 16 -8.62 -26.96 12.33
N TYR A 17 -7.45 -27.50 12.00
CA TYR A 17 -6.91 -28.64 12.74
C TYR A 17 -6.53 -28.22 14.17
N LYS A 18 -6.93 -29.02 15.16
CA LYS A 18 -6.68 -28.71 16.57
C LYS A 18 -5.19 -28.63 16.90
N ASN A 19 -4.36 -29.43 16.25
CA ASN A 19 -2.92 -29.46 16.45
C ASN A 19 -2.16 -28.48 15.53
N GLU A 20 -2.84 -27.58 14.83
CA GLU A 20 -2.17 -26.52 14.11
C GLU A 20 -1.56 -25.50 15.11
N THR A 21 -0.28 -25.17 14.93
CA THR A 21 0.54 -24.47 15.93
C THR A 21 0.33 -22.96 15.99
N TYR A 22 -0.03 -22.30 14.89
CA TYR A 22 0.04 -20.84 14.78
C TYR A 22 -1.33 -20.16 14.62
N ILE A 23 -2.13 -20.66 13.67
CA ILE A 23 -3.45 -20.17 13.32
C ILE A 23 -4.47 -20.53 14.41
N THR A 24 -4.59 -21.81 14.78
CA THR A 24 -5.63 -22.28 15.73
C THR A 24 -5.59 -21.53 17.07
N PRO A 25 -4.43 -21.29 17.71
CA PRO A 25 -4.37 -20.55 18.97
C PRO A 25 -4.91 -19.12 18.90
N GLU A 26 -4.86 -18.44 17.75
CA GLU A 26 -5.45 -17.10 17.61
C GLU A 26 -6.98 -17.17 17.64
N PHE A 27 -7.57 -18.17 16.99
CA PHE A 27 -9.02 -18.39 17.02
C PHE A 27 -9.52 -18.83 18.40
N GLU A 28 -8.74 -19.62 19.14
CA GLU A 28 -9.05 -19.99 20.53
C GLU A 28 -9.08 -18.79 21.49
N LYS A 29 -8.26 -17.76 21.22
CA LYS A 29 -8.27 -16.48 21.96
C LYS A 29 -9.40 -15.54 21.52
N GLY A 30 -10.16 -15.91 20.49
CA GLY A 30 -11.21 -15.07 19.90
C GLY A 30 -10.69 -14.05 18.89
N ASN A 31 -9.43 -14.16 18.45
CA ASN A 31 -8.85 -13.35 17.38
C ASN A 31 -9.03 -14.04 16.03
N TYR A 32 -8.69 -13.33 14.96
CA TYR A 32 -8.60 -13.90 13.61
C TYR A 32 -7.16 -13.76 13.09
N TRP A 33 -6.64 -14.83 12.47
CA TRP A 33 -5.26 -14.87 11.98
C TRP A 33 -5.01 -13.78 10.92
N HIS A 34 -4.11 -12.84 11.24
CA HIS A 34 -3.71 -11.72 10.37
C HIS A 34 -4.85 -10.78 9.92
N GLU A 35 -5.91 -10.65 10.72
CA GLU A 35 -7.09 -9.86 10.37
C GLU A 35 -6.77 -8.41 9.96
N ASP A 36 -5.95 -7.72 10.76
CA ASP A 36 -5.57 -6.33 10.50
C ASP A 36 -4.90 -6.16 9.13
N THR A 37 -4.01 -7.09 8.77
CA THR A 37 -3.36 -7.10 7.45
C THR A 37 -4.37 -7.35 6.34
N LEU A 38 -5.27 -8.33 6.50
CA LEU A 38 -6.30 -8.65 5.50
C LEU A 38 -7.26 -7.47 5.28
N LEU A 39 -7.68 -6.80 6.35
CA LEU A 39 -8.52 -5.60 6.28
C LEU A 39 -7.77 -4.43 5.62
N MET A 40 -6.48 -4.27 5.91
CA MET A 40 -5.63 -3.28 5.24
C MET A 40 -5.49 -3.55 3.75
N LEU A 41 -5.57 -4.81 3.30
CA LEU A 41 -5.49 -5.17 1.88
C LEU A 41 -6.74 -4.82 1.08
N LYS A 42 -7.90 -4.65 1.74
CA LYS A 42 -9.19 -4.38 1.09
C LYS A 42 -9.12 -3.23 0.08
N LYS A 43 -8.35 -2.17 0.38
CA LYS A 43 -8.20 -1.00 -0.51
C LYS A 43 -7.43 -1.26 -1.80
N TYR A 44 -6.65 -2.33 -1.89
CA TYR A 44 -5.92 -2.73 -3.10
C TYR A 44 -6.67 -3.78 -3.94
N ILE A 45 -7.79 -4.28 -3.43
CA ILE A 45 -8.59 -5.31 -4.10
C ILE A 45 -9.74 -4.64 -4.84
N ASP A 46 -9.72 -4.72 -6.18
CA ASP A 46 -10.86 -4.32 -7.00
C ASP A 46 -11.98 -5.36 -6.88
N PRO A 47 -13.18 -5.00 -6.38
CA PRO A 47 -14.27 -5.94 -6.13
C PRO A 47 -14.80 -6.64 -7.41
N ASN A 48 -14.43 -6.17 -8.60
CA ASN A 48 -14.86 -6.73 -9.88
C ASN A 48 -13.75 -7.48 -10.62
N LYS A 49 -12.53 -7.54 -10.07
CA LYS A 49 -11.42 -8.30 -10.64
C LYS A 49 -11.17 -9.59 -9.86
N ASN A 50 -10.56 -10.54 -10.54
CA ASN A 50 -10.25 -11.84 -9.98
C ASN A 50 -8.99 -11.77 -9.10
N ILE A 51 -8.94 -12.65 -8.11
CA ILE A 51 -7.80 -12.86 -7.21
C ILE A 51 -7.17 -14.20 -7.55
N LEU A 52 -5.84 -14.22 -7.71
CA LEU A 52 -5.06 -15.46 -7.71
C LEU A 52 -4.41 -15.61 -6.33
N GLU A 53 -4.72 -16.71 -5.65
CA GLU A 53 -4.14 -17.03 -4.35
C GLU A 53 -3.35 -18.35 -4.44
N ILE A 54 -2.06 -18.27 -4.12
CA ILE A 54 -1.12 -19.40 -4.17
C ILE A 54 -0.66 -19.67 -2.74
N GLY A 55 -0.96 -20.87 -2.24
CA GLY A 55 -0.79 -21.22 -0.83
C GLY A 55 -2.01 -20.79 0.00
N ALA A 56 -3.21 -21.13 -0.48
CA ALA A 56 -4.46 -20.75 0.18
C ALA A 56 -4.67 -21.41 1.57
N HIS A 57 -3.90 -22.46 1.87
CA HIS A 57 -3.97 -23.21 3.11
C HIS A 57 -5.42 -23.61 3.41
N CYS A 58 -5.89 -23.48 4.65
CA CYS A 58 -7.26 -23.79 5.07
C CYS A 58 -8.28 -22.67 4.76
N GLY A 59 -7.87 -21.59 4.09
CA GLY A 59 -8.78 -20.55 3.60
C GLY A 59 -9.05 -19.36 4.53
N THR A 60 -8.18 -19.11 5.52
CA THR A 60 -8.31 -17.96 6.43
C THR A 60 -8.27 -16.63 5.69
N SER A 61 -7.36 -16.44 4.75
CA SER A 61 -7.34 -15.28 3.84
C SER A 61 -8.41 -15.38 2.75
N THR A 62 -8.57 -16.56 2.15
CA THR A 62 -9.47 -16.83 1.02
C THR A 62 -10.92 -16.40 1.31
N ILE A 63 -11.44 -16.73 2.50
CA ILE A 63 -12.82 -16.40 2.89
C ILE A 63 -12.98 -14.89 3.14
N VAL A 64 -11.98 -14.24 3.73
CA VAL A 64 -11.99 -12.78 3.94
C VAL A 64 -11.97 -12.06 2.59
N TYR A 65 -11.11 -12.49 1.66
CA TYR A 65 -11.08 -11.94 0.30
C TYR A 65 -12.42 -12.08 -0.42
N ALA A 66 -13.14 -13.19 -0.22
CA ALA A 66 -14.45 -13.40 -0.83
C ALA A 66 -15.50 -12.37 -0.37
N SER A 67 -15.33 -11.83 0.85
CA SER A 67 -16.16 -10.74 1.39
C SER A 67 -15.86 -9.38 0.76
N PHE A 68 -14.69 -9.20 0.15
CA PHE A 68 -14.31 -7.97 -0.53
C PHE A 68 -14.78 -7.91 -1.98
N LEU A 69 -15.11 -9.05 -2.58
CA LEU A 69 -15.48 -9.16 -3.99
C LEU A 69 -16.99 -9.05 -4.21
N ASN A 70 -17.36 -8.33 -5.26
CA ASN A 70 -18.71 -8.28 -5.82
C ASN A 70 -18.84 -9.31 -6.97
N LYS A 71 -18.24 -8.99 -8.13
CA LYS A 71 -18.24 -9.85 -9.33
C LYS A 71 -16.96 -10.66 -9.50
N GLY A 72 -15.88 -10.23 -8.86
CA GLY A 72 -14.60 -10.93 -8.90
C GLY A 72 -14.70 -12.34 -8.32
N LYS A 73 -13.82 -13.22 -8.78
CA LYS A 73 -13.68 -14.60 -8.31
C LYS A 73 -12.30 -14.84 -7.74
N ILE A 74 -12.17 -15.84 -6.88
CA ILE A 74 -10.90 -16.27 -6.31
C ILE A 74 -10.50 -17.60 -6.94
N TYR A 75 -9.24 -17.69 -7.39
CA TYR A 75 -8.63 -18.92 -7.87
C TYR A 75 -7.54 -19.31 -6.85
N ALA A 76 -7.87 -20.27 -5.99
CA ALA A 76 -7.07 -20.63 -4.83
C ALA A 76 -6.37 -21.99 -5.05
N TYR A 77 -5.06 -22.01 -4.89
CA TYR A 77 -4.21 -23.18 -5.08
C TYR A 77 -3.64 -23.65 -3.75
N GLU A 78 -3.89 -24.91 -3.40
CA GLU A 78 -3.35 -25.56 -2.20
C GLU A 78 -2.89 -26.99 -2.54
N PRO A 79 -1.57 -27.27 -2.49
CA PRO A 79 -1.03 -28.57 -2.88
C PRO A 79 -1.32 -29.70 -1.88
N GLN A 80 -1.31 -29.44 -0.56
CA GLN A 80 -1.45 -30.51 0.43
C GLN A 80 -2.88 -31.02 0.47
N LYS A 81 -3.11 -32.31 0.20
CA LYS A 81 -4.47 -32.83 0.02
C LYS A 81 -5.35 -32.67 1.26
N LYS A 82 -4.82 -32.93 2.46
CA LYS A 82 -5.58 -32.79 3.72
C LYS A 82 -5.97 -31.33 4.01
N ILE A 83 -5.07 -30.39 3.72
CA ILE A 83 -5.36 -28.95 3.87
C ILE A 83 -6.34 -28.49 2.77
N PHE A 84 -6.18 -28.97 1.54
CA PHE A 84 -7.13 -28.71 0.46
C PHE A 84 -8.54 -29.25 0.78
N GLU A 85 -8.66 -30.44 1.37
CA GLU A 85 -9.95 -30.99 1.83
C GLU A 85 -10.57 -30.10 2.92
N LEU A 86 -9.75 -29.54 3.82
CA LEU A 86 -10.21 -28.59 4.83
C LEU A 86 -10.62 -27.24 4.21
N LEU A 87 -9.87 -26.73 3.23
CA LEU A 87 -10.23 -25.56 2.43
C LEU A 87 -11.56 -25.77 1.72
N GLN A 88 -11.75 -26.92 1.07
CA GLN A 88 -12.99 -27.27 0.39
C GLN A 88 -14.18 -27.29 1.36
N TYR A 89 -13.99 -27.85 2.55
CA TYR A 89 -14.99 -27.85 3.61
C TYR A 89 -15.33 -26.40 4.05
N ASN A 90 -14.32 -25.57 4.30
CA ASN A 90 -14.49 -24.18 4.70
C ASN A 90 -15.17 -23.32 3.61
N VAL A 91 -14.84 -23.53 2.33
CA VAL A 91 -15.53 -22.86 1.23
C VAL A 91 -16.99 -23.31 1.14
N SER A 92 -17.25 -24.60 1.32
CA SER A 92 -18.59 -25.17 1.16
C SER A 92 -19.54 -24.80 2.30
N ILE A 93 -19.08 -24.83 3.55
CA ILE A 93 -19.92 -24.48 4.71
C ILE A 93 -20.35 -23.01 4.70
N ASN A 94 -19.58 -22.15 4.02
CA ASN A 94 -19.92 -20.74 3.82
C ASN A 94 -20.70 -20.47 2.52
N ASN A 95 -21.07 -21.51 1.75
CA ASN A 95 -21.74 -21.38 0.46
C ASN A 95 -20.98 -20.51 -0.56
N LEU A 96 -19.64 -20.60 -0.59
CA LEU A 96 -18.79 -19.75 -1.43
C LEU A 96 -18.28 -20.44 -2.71
N ASN A 97 -18.77 -21.64 -3.04
CA ASN A 97 -18.32 -22.44 -4.19
C ASN A 97 -18.46 -21.73 -5.55
N ASP A 98 -19.43 -20.81 -5.70
CA ASP A 98 -19.62 -20.06 -6.96
C ASP A 98 -18.60 -18.91 -7.13
N LYS A 99 -18.02 -18.45 -6.00
CA LYS A 99 -17.08 -17.32 -5.95
C LYS A 99 -15.63 -17.77 -5.81
N ILE A 100 -15.39 -18.92 -5.19
CA ILE A 100 -14.06 -19.45 -4.88
C ILE A 100 -13.84 -20.76 -5.65
N HIS A 101 -12.94 -20.73 -6.61
CA HIS A 101 -12.49 -21.88 -7.39
C HIS A 101 -11.19 -22.41 -6.80
N ILE A 102 -11.27 -23.58 -6.17
CA ILE A 102 -10.14 -24.21 -5.49
C ILE A 102 -9.49 -25.30 -6.37
N PHE A 103 -8.17 -25.42 -6.28
CA PHE A 103 -7.38 -26.40 -7.03
C PHE A 103 -6.38 -27.12 -6.11
N ASN A 104 -6.47 -28.45 -6.05
CA ASN A 104 -5.48 -29.27 -5.35
C ASN A 104 -4.23 -29.46 -6.21
N LYS A 105 -3.46 -28.38 -6.35
CA LYS A 105 -2.25 -28.30 -7.17
C LYS A 105 -1.27 -27.33 -6.53
N GLY A 106 0.02 -27.61 -6.66
CA GLY A 106 1.06 -26.64 -6.35
C GLY A 106 1.31 -25.70 -7.53
N CYS A 107 1.80 -24.50 -7.24
CA CYS A 107 2.32 -23.59 -8.26
C CYS A 107 3.86 -23.59 -8.17
N PHE A 108 4.54 -23.70 -9.31
CA PHE A 108 6.00 -23.67 -9.37
C PHE A 108 6.49 -23.21 -10.76
N CYS A 109 7.76 -23.41 -11.09
CA CYS A 109 8.36 -23.00 -12.37
C CYS A 109 8.20 -24.01 -13.53
N TYR A 110 7.42 -25.08 -13.37
CA TYR A 110 7.11 -26.05 -14.43
C TYR A 110 5.74 -26.73 -14.21
N GLU A 111 5.21 -27.35 -15.26
CA GLU A 111 4.00 -28.18 -15.21
C GLU A 111 4.38 -29.65 -15.12
N GLY A 112 3.67 -30.43 -14.29
CA GLY A 112 3.89 -31.87 -14.17
C GLY A 112 3.79 -32.37 -12.74
N ASN A 113 4.56 -33.40 -12.41
CA ASN A 113 4.56 -33.99 -11.07
C ASN A 113 5.62 -33.31 -10.19
N GLY A 114 5.22 -32.94 -8.97
CA GLY A 114 6.10 -32.50 -7.90
C GLY A 114 5.94 -33.39 -6.67
N ILE A 115 6.83 -33.22 -5.70
CA ILE A 115 6.77 -33.91 -4.41
C ILE A 115 6.87 -32.86 -3.31
N MET A 116 5.98 -32.92 -2.32
CA MET A 116 6.03 -32.06 -1.13
C MET A 116 7.07 -32.60 -0.14
N ASN A 117 7.48 -31.78 0.83
CA ASN A 117 8.25 -32.26 1.96
C ASN A 117 7.36 -33.11 2.89
N ASP A 118 7.93 -34.12 3.54
CA ASP A 118 7.22 -34.94 4.53
C ASP A 118 7.42 -34.45 5.97
N ILE A 119 8.17 -33.36 6.16
CA ILE A 119 8.50 -32.78 7.45
C ILE A 119 8.12 -31.28 7.46
N ASP A 120 7.48 -30.86 8.55
CA ASP A 120 7.31 -29.45 8.90
C ASP A 120 8.64 -28.88 9.41
N LEU A 121 9.45 -28.30 8.51
CA LEU A 121 10.74 -27.71 8.87
C LEU A 121 10.64 -26.27 9.38
N ASP A 122 9.49 -25.61 9.18
CA ASP A 122 9.22 -24.25 9.67
C ASP A 122 8.43 -24.27 10.99
N GLY A 123 8.49 -25.40 11.70
CA GLY A 123 7.78 -25.64 12.94
C GLY A 123 8.51 -26.66 13.81
N GLY A 124 7.83 -27.76 14.12
CA GLY A 124 8.31 -28.73 15.13
C GLY A 124 9.21 -29.85 14.59
N GLY A 125 9.47 -29.93 13.28
CA GLY A 125 10.22 -31.03 12.66
C GLY A 125 9.46 -32.37 12.61
N GLY A 126 8.13 -32.35 12.74
CA GLY A 126 7.30 -33.55 12.75
C GLY A 126 6.99 -34.09 11.35
N ASN A 127 6.78 -35.41 11.24
CA ASN A 127 6.32 -36.02 9.99
C ASN A 127 4.86 -35.67 9.70
N ILE A 128 4.60 -35.01 8.59
CA ILE A 128 3.30 -34.44 8.22
C ILE A 128 2.18 -35.48 8.22
N GLN A 129 2.40 -36.64 7.61
CA GLN A 129 1.37 -37.68 7.53
C GLN A 129 0.98 -38.18 8.92
N LYS A 130 1.95 -38.41 9.80
CA LYS A 130 1.68 -38.79 11.18
C LYS A 130 0.91 -37.71 11.93
N ARG A 131 1.19 -36.42 11.69
CA ARG A 131 0.47 -35.32 12.34
C ARG A 131 -1.00 -35.19 11.91
N TYR A 132 -1.40 -35.76 10.77
CA TYR A 132 -2.81 -35.89 10.42
C TYR A 132 -3.48 -37.10 11.08
N ASP A 133 -2.77 -38.21 11.21
CA ASP A 133 -3.36 -39.50 11.58
C ASP A 133 -2.97 -39.93 13.01
N ASP A 134 -1.78 -40.49 13.18
CA ASP A 134 -1.33 -41.19 14.40
C ASP A 134 -0.93 -40.25 15.56
N GLU A 135 -0.33 -39.10 15.23
CA GLU A 135 0.23 -38.09 16.13
C GLU A 135 -0.58 -36.80 16.08
N ASN A 136 -1.90 -36.91 15.87
CA ASN A 136 -2.81 -35.77 15.71
C ASN A 136 -3.01 -34.91 16.98
N ASN A 137 -2.44 -35.34 18.10
CA ASN A 137 -2.32 -34.60 19.35
C ASN A 137 -1.03 -33.78 19.45
N MET A 138 -0.06 -34.00 18.56
CA MET A 138 1.20 -33.27 18.54
C MET A 138 1.15 -32.10 17.56
N VAL A 139 1.66 -30.94 18.00
CA VAL A 139 1.59 -29.66 17.28
C VAL A 139 2.36 -29.64 15.95
N CYS A 140 1.76 -29.13 14.89
CA CYS A 140 2.30 -29.08 13.54
C CYS A 140 2.02 -27.72 12.89
N ASN A 141 3.02 -27.11 12.26
CA ASN A 141 2.81 -26.01 11.32
C ASN A 141 2.50 -26.61 9.95
N PHE A 142 1.23 -26.86 9.67
CA PHE A 142 0.81 -27.37 8.36
C PHE A 142 1.04 -26.35 7.24
N GLY A 143 1.22 -25.07 7.56
CA GLY A 143 1.62 -24.05 6.61
C GLY A 143 3.11 -24.12 6.22
N GLY A 144 3.96 -24.73 7.05
CA GLY A 144 5.42 -24.80 6.91
C GLY A 144 5.94 -25.87 5.95
N VAL A 145 5.09 -26.37 5.04
CA VAL A 145 5.43 -27.45 4.11
C VAL A 145 5.66 -26.90 2.71
N PHE A 146 6.84 -27.15 2.16
CA PHE A 146 7.28 -26.66 0.85
C PHE A 146 7.60 -27.84 -0.09
N LEU A 147 8.10 -27.54 -1.30
CA LEU A 147 8.51 -28.55 -2.28
C LEU A 147 9.70 -29.38 -1.77
N GLY A 148 9.58 -30.71 -1.75
CA GLY A 148 10.55 -31.64 -1.18
C GLY A 148 10.78 -32.88 -2.04
N LYS A 149 11.21 -33.98 -1.40
CA LYS A 149 11.57 -35.25 -2.08
C LYS A 149 10.83 -36.49 -1.56
N ASN A 150 10.27 -36.43 -0.35
CA ASN A 150 9.82 -37.62 0.38
C ASN A 150 8.34 -37.62 0.77
N GLY A 151 7.63 -36.50 0.55
CA GLY A 151 6.24 -36.33 0.95
C GLY A 151 5.23 -36.68 -0.13
N GLU A 152 4.11 -35.98 -0.09
CA GLU A 152 2.98 -36.18 -0.98
C GLU A 152 3.33 -35.87 -2.44
N GLN A 153 2.89 -36.73 -3.38
CA GLN A 153 2.94 -36.44 -4.81
C GLN A 153 1.84 -35.45 -5.18
N ILE A 154 2.23 -34.39 -5.88
CA ILE A 154 1.31 -33.31 -6.26
C ILE A 154 1.43 -32.99 -7.75
N ASN A 155 0.37 -32.44 -8.31
CA ASN A 155 0.43 -31.84 -9.64
C ASN A 155 0.84 -30.36 -9.52
N LEU A 156 1.80 -29.96 -10.35
CA LEU A 156 2.32 -28.61 -10.45
C LEU A 156 1.79 -27.92 -11.71
N VAL A 157 1.53 -26.63 -11.58
CA VAL A 157 1.18 -25.70 -12.66
C VAL A 157 2.07 -24.46 -12.59
N THR A 158 2.13 -23.72 -13.69
CA THR A 158 2.73 -22.37 -13.71
C THR A 158 1.62 -21.33 -13.71
N ILE A 159 1.89 -20.11 -13.25
CA ILE A 159 0.92 -19.01 -13.27
C ILE A 159 0.35 -18.81 -14.68
N ASP A 160 1.21 -18.77 -15.70
CA ASP A 160 0.80 -18.56 -17.08
C ASP A 160 -0.03 -19.73 -17.66
N SER A 161 0.14 -20.96 -17.17
CA SER A 161 -0.66 -22.11 -17.63
C SER A 161 -2.06 -22.18 -17.02
N MET A 162 -2.31 -21.46 -15.91
CA MET A 162 -3.64 -21.37 -15.29
C MET A 162 -4.68 -20.67 -16.18
N LYS A 163 -4.22 -19.84 -17.15
CA LYS A 163 -5.08 -19.08 -18.09
C LYS A 163 -6.22 -18.32 -17.40
N ILE A 164 -5.91 -17.70 -16.26
CA ILE A 164 -6.88 -16.90 -15.51
C ILE A 164 -6.90 -15.49 -16.09
N ASP A 165 -8.08 -15.04 -16.47
CA ASP A 165 -8.29 -13.69 -17.00
C ASP A 165 -8.76 -12.72 -15.92
N ASN A 166 -8.69 -11.42 -16.23
CA ASN A 166 -9.19 -10.33 -15.38
C ASN A 166 -8.61 -10.34 -13.94
N ILE A 167 -7.35 -10.69 -13.78
CA ILE A 167 -6.67 -10.67 -12.47
C ILE A 167 -6.40 -9.23 -12.04
N GLY A 168 -6.76 -8.88 -10.81
CA GLY A 168 -6.49 -7.58 -10.20
C GLY A 168 -5.56 -7.65 -9.00
N PHE A 169 -5.46 -8.81 -8.35
CA PHE A 169 -4.67 -9.03 -7.15
C PHE A 169 -4.08 -10.45 -7.15
N ILE A 170 -2.82 -10.58 -6.75
CA ILE A 170 -2.15 -11.86 -6.52
C ILE A 170 -1.70 -11.90 -5.06
N HIS A 171 -2.03 -12.97 -4.35
CA HIS A 171 -1.47 -13.31 -3.04
C HIS A 171 -0.63 -14.58 -3.18
N CYS A 172 0.66 -14.52 -2.86
CA CYS A 172 1.56 -15.66 -2.96
C CYS A 172 2.32 -15.90 -1.64
N HIS A 173 1.96 -16.98 -0.96
CA HIS A 173 2.62 -17.42 0.27
C HIS A 173 2.97 -18.91 0.11
N ALA A 174 4.14 -19.19 -0.46
CA ALA A 174 4.49 -20.52 -0.97
C ALA A 174 5.80 -21.06 -0.37
N GLN A 175 6.08 -20.65 0.87
CA GLN A 175 7.16 -21.16 1.72
C GLN A 175 8.52 -21.26 1.01
N GLY A 176 8.97 -20.15 0.40
CA GLY A 176 10.27 -20.08 -0.26
C GLY A 176 10.26 -20.34 -1.76
N SER A 177 9.12 -20.76 -2.32
CA SER A 177 8.97 -21.01 -3.76
C SER A 177 8.63 -19.75 -4.57
N GLU A 178 8.50 -18.58 -3.95
CA GLU A 178 7.93 -17.39 -4.58
C GLU A 178 8.69 -16.97 -5.85
N SER A 179 10.01 -16.88 -5.82
CA SER A 179 10.81 -16.50 -7.01
C SER A 179 10.62 -17.46 -8.19
N PHE A 180 10.53 -18.77 -7.92
CA PHE A 180 10.30 -19.80 -8.93
C PHE A 180 8.89 -19.72 -9.52
N ILE A 181 7.90 -19.43 -8.68
CA ILE A 181 6.51 -19.28 -9.12
C ILE A 181 6.39 -18.10 -10.08
N PHE A 182 6.97 -16.96 -9.71
CA PHE A 182 6.83 -15.74 -10.49
C PHE A 182 7.66 -15.72 -11.77
N SER A 183 8.74 -16.49 -11.85
CA SER A 183 9.52 -16.62 -13.09
C SER A 183 8.72 -17.22 -14.26
N LYS A 184 7.62 -17.93 -13.96
CA LYS A 184 6.62 -18.42 -14.94
C LYS A 184 5.25 -17.75 -14.82
N GLY A 185 5.21 -16.50 -14.34
CA GLY A 185 4.03 -15.63 -14.31
C GLY A 185 4.18 -14.34 -15.12
N ILE A 186 5.24 -14.24 -15.92
CA ILE A 186 5.62 -13.01 -16.64
C ILE A 186 4.51 -12.53 -17.57
N ASN A 187 3.86 -13.44 -18.30
CA ASN A 187 2.83 -13.02 -19.27
C ASN A 187 1.59 -12.48 -18.56
N LEU A 188 1.12 -13.16 -17.51
CA LEU A 188 -0.02 -12.73 -16.71
C LEU A 188 0.23 -11.37 -16.05
N ILE A 189 1.40 -11.19 -15.41
CA ILE A 189 1.76 -9.94 -14.71
C ILE A 189 1.90 -8.78 -15.71
N THR A 190 2.54 -9.01 -16.85
CA THR A 190 2.71 -7.99 -17.89
C THR A 190 1.36 -7.56 -18.48
N LYS A 191 0.46 -8.53 -18.71
CA LYS A 191 -0.86 -8.29 -19.32
C LYS A 191 -1.81 -7.56 -18.38
N TYR A 192 -1.94 -8.02 -17.14
CA TYR A 192 -3.01 -7.56 -16.24
C TYR A 192 -2.56 -6.51 -15.24
N LYS A 193 -1.24 -6.39 -15.02
CA LYS A 193 -0.62 -5.53 -14.02
C LYS A 193 -1.33 -5.53 -12.65
N PRO A 194 -1.44 -6.70 -11.99
CA PRO A 194 -2.15 -6.76 -10.72
C PRO A 194 -1.33 -6.18 -9.56
N PHE A 195 -2.00 -5.86 -8.46
CA PHE A 195 -1.31 -5.76 -7.17
C PHE A 195 -0.78 -7.15 -6.78
N ILE A 196 0.42 -7.23 -6.20
CA ILE A 196 1.04 -8.51 -5.82
C ILE A 196 1.52 -8.41 -4.37
N LEU A 197 0.86 -9.14 -3.48
CA LEU A 197 1.35 -9.40 -2.12
C LEU A 197 2.06 -10.74 -2.10
N PHE A 198 3.31 -10.78 -1.65
CA PHE A 198 4.07 -12.03 -1.60
C PHE A 198 5.03 -12.07 -0.42
N SER A 199 5.25 -13.28 0.09
CA SER A 199 6.23 -13.51 1.16
C SER A 199 7.65 -13.45 0.60
N ASN A 200 8.43 -12.45 1.01
CA ASN A 200 9.79 -12.29 0.49
C ASN A 200 10.81 -13.12 1.30
N ASN A 201 10.64 -14.45 1.25
CA ASN A 201 11.52 -15.41 1.91
C ASN A 201 12.97 -15.31 1.38
N ARG A 202 13.18 -14.92 0.12
CA ARG A 202 14.52 -14.67 -0.44
C ARG A 202 15.26 -13.52 0.26
N ARG A 203 14.55 -12.51 0.77
CA ARG A 203 15.15 -11.36 1.48
C ARG A 203 15.22 -11.56 2.99
N GLN A 204 14.17 -12.11 3.59
CA GLN A 204 13.97 -12.05 5.06
C GLN A 204 14.13 -13.41 5.77
N ASN A 205 13.70 -14.52 5.16
CA ASN A 205 13.83 -15.86 5.72
C ASN A 205 14.41 -16.84 4.70
N THR A 206 15.71 -16.71 4.45
CA THR A 206 16.39 -17.43 3.35
C THR A 206 16.45 -18.94 3.54
N TYR A 207 16.11 -19.47 4.72
CA TYR A 207 16.18 -20.89 5.01
C TYR A 207 15.25 -21.69 4.09
N LEU A 208 13.96 -21.34 4.05
CA LEU A 208 12.97 -22.03 3.21
C LEU A 208 13.31 -21.95 1.73
N TYR A 209 13.72 -20.78 1.26
CA TYR A 209 14.21 -20.60 -0.10
C TYR A 209 15.41 -21.52 -0.43
N LYS A 210 16.38 -21.65 0.48
CA LYS A 210 17.53 -22.54 0.30
C LYS A 210 17.11 -24.01 0.28
N GLU A 211 16.16 -24.41 1.13
CA GLU A 211 15.63 -25.77 1.13
C GLU A 211 14.94 -26.10 -0.20
N VAL A 212 14.17 -25.17 -0.78
CA VAL A 212 13.61 -25.36 -2.13
C VAL A 212 14.70 -25.55 -3.18
N CYS A 213 15.77 -24.74 -3.16
CA CYS A 213 16.92 -24.90 -4.07
C CYS A 213 17.60 -26.28 -3.94
N LEU A 214 17.76 -26.80 -2.71
CA LEU A 214 18.33 -28.13 -2.48
C LEU A 214 17.43 -29.26 -2.98
N ASN A 215 16.11 -29.02 -3.06
CA ASN A 215 15.13 -30.00 -3.50
C ASN A 215 14.81 -29.94 -5.00
N TYR A 216 15.09 -28.82 -5.68
CA TYR A 216 14.92 -28.66 -7.13
C TYR A 216 16.27 -28.50 -7.85
N LEU A 217 16.83 -29.57 -8.39
CA LEU A 217 18.20 -29.58 -8.96
C LEU A 217 18.45 -28.56 -10.11
N ASN A 218 17.40 -28.17 -10.84
CA ASN A 218 17.49 -27.21 -11.94
C ASN A 218 17.16 -25.77 -11.49
N TYR A 219 17.38 -25.44 -10.22
CA TYR A 219 16.98 -24.16 -9.65
C TYR A 219 17.70 -22.95 -10.24
N TYR A 220 18.93 -23.12 -10.75
CA TYR A 220 19.84 -22.00 -11.06
C TYR A 220 19.20 -20.84 -11.83
N GLU A 221 18.55 -21.11 -12.96
CA GLU A 221 17.97 -20.07 -13.81
C GLU A 221 16.78 -19.38 -13.11
N GLU A 222 15.80 -20.17 -12.68
CA GLU A 222 14.54 -19.67 -12.13
C GLU A 222 14.72 -19.03 -10.74
N SER A 223 15.68 -19.50 -9.95
CA SER A 223 16.01 -18.96 -8.63
C SER A 223 16.61 -17.55 -8.68
N ASN A 224 17.24 -17.20 -9.82
CA ASN A 224 17.84 -15.89 -10.00
C ASN A 224 16.80 -14.83 -10.35
N PHE A 225 15.62 -15.23 -10.85
CA PHE A 225 14.54 -14.30 -11.17
C PHE A 225 14.15 -13.48 -9.93
N ASP A 226 14.20 -12.16 -10.09
CA ASP A 226 13.80 -11.20 -9.07
C ASP A 226 12.51 -10.51 -9.52
N LEU A 227 11.41 -10.86 -8.85
CA LEU A 227 10.10 -10.28 -9.13
C LEU A 227 10.10 -8.75 -8.94
N VAL A 228 10.78 -8.25 -7.90
CA VAL A 228 10.78 -6.83 -7.56
C VAL A 228 11.51 -6.05 -8.65
N ASP A 229 12.70 -6.53 -9.04
CA ASP A 229 13.48 -5.95 -10.13
C ASP A 229 12.68 -5.94 -11.45
N PHE A 230 12.11 -7.08 -11.82
CA PHE A 230 11.28 -7.22 -13.02
C PHE A 230 10.11 -6.23 -13.02
N CYS A 231 9.34 -6.17 -11.93
CA CYS A 231 8.17 -5.29 -11.84
C CYS A 231 8.55 -3.80 -11.84
N ILE A 232 9.58 -3.39 -11.10
CA ILE A 232 9.98 -1.97 -11.01
C ILE A 232 10.63 -1.52 -12.31
N ASN A 233 11.64 -2.23 -12.78
CA ASN A 233 12.49 -1.77 -13.88
C ASN A 233 11.86 -2.01 -15.26
N ASN A 234 11.05 -3.06 -15.42
CA ASN A 234 10.45 -3.38 -16.73
C ASN A 234 8.99 -2.94 -16.84
N LEU A 235 8.25 -2.89 -15.73
CA LEU A 235 6.81 -2.63 -15.74
C LEU A 235 6.40 -1.33 -15.01
N GLY A 236 7.34 -0.62 -14.37
CA GLY A 236 7.07 0.66 -13.71
C GLY A 236 6.30 0.56 -12.38
N TYR A 237 6.36 -0.59 -11.71
CA TYR A 237 5.71 -0.78 -10.41
C TYR A 237 6.37 0.07 -9.31
N SER A 238 5.64 0.24 -8.22
CA SER A 238 6.17 0.69 -6.94
C SER A 238 6.13 -0.46 -5.93
N ILE A 239 6.88 -0.35 -4.84
CA ILE A 239 6.90 -1.38 -3.79
C ILE A 239 6.71 -0.76 -2.40
N ILE A 240 5.96 -1.46 -1.56
CA ILE A 240 5.95 -1.30 -0.12
C ILE A 240 6.61 -2.52 0.48
N TYR A 241 7.77 -2.32 1.09
CA TYR A 241 8.45 -3.37 1.84
C TYR A 241 7.79 -3.60 3.20
N ASN A 242 7.81 -4.85 3.68
CA ASN A 242 7.36 -5.20 5.02
C ASN A 242 5.93 -4.71 5.28
N PHE A 243 5.01 -4.99 4.35
CA PHE A 243 3.64 -4.55 4.40
C PHE A 243 3.01 -4.93 5.74
N ASN A 244 2.46 -3.91 6.43
CA ASN A 244 1.92 -4.03 7.78
C ASN A 244 2.88 -4.70 8.81
N ASN A 245 4.18 -4.38 8.74
CA ASN A 245 5.24 -4.93 9.61
C ASN A 245 5.41 -6.45 9.52
N SER A 246 5.09 -7.04 8.36
CA SER A 246 5.23 -8.48 8.11
C SER A 246 6.44 -8.81 7.23
N ILE A 247 6.61 -10.09 6.91
CA ILE A 247 7.57 -10.57 5.90
C ILE A 247 7.12 -10.26 4.47
N ASP A 248 5.84 -9.94 4.28
CA ASP A 248 5.26 -9.76 2.96
C ASP A 248 5.62 -8.38 2.39
N ASP A 249 5.93 -8.36 1.10
CA ASP A 249 6.12 -7.13 0.34
C ASP A 249 4.91 -6.96 -0.60
N LEU A 250 4.50 -5.70 -0.84
CA LEU A 250 3.38 -5.36 -1.73
C LEU A 250 3.88 -4.58 -2.94
N LEU A 251 3.75 -5.17 -4.12
CA LEU A 251 3.97 -4.53 -5.41
C LEU A 251 2.70 -3.85 -5.91
N ILE A 252 2.85 -2.59 -6.29
CA ILE A 252 1.78 -1.68 -6.72
C ILE A 252 1.95 -1.40 -8.21
N PRO A 253 0.96 -1.73 -9.05
CA PRO A 253 1.05 -1.51 -10.48
C PRO A 253 1.08 -0.01 -10.83
N PRO A 254 1.70 0.36 -11.97
CA PRO A 254 1.74 1.76 -12.41
C PRO A 254 0.33 2.30 -12.68
N GLN A 255 0.19 3.60 -12.47
CA GLN A 255 -0.94 4.39 -12.96
C GLN A 255 -0.42 5.38 -13.99
N ASP A 256 -1.16 5.54 -15.10
CA ASP A 256 -0.76 6.45 -16.17
C ASP A 256 -0.86 7.91 -15.71
N ASN A 257 -2.02 8.30 -15.18
CA ASN A 257 -2.31 9.66 -14.74
C ASN A 257 -2.81 9.71 -13.28
N PHE A 258 -2.68 10.85 -12.62
CA PHE A 258 -3.39 11.10 -11.35
C PHE A 258 -4.88 11.39 -11.60
N ASP A 259 -5.73 11.13 -10.61
CA ASP A 259 -7.18 11.35 -10.72
C ASP A 259 -7.56 12.85 -10.72
N LYS A 260 -8.54 13.23 -11.55
CA LYS A 260 -9.07 14.62 -11.58
C LYS A 260 -10.02 14.91 -10.42
N ILE A 261 -9.49 14.88 -9.21
CA ILE A 261 -10.19 15.14 -7.96
C ILE A 261 -9.37 16.12 -7.11
N ILE A 262 -10.06 17.07 -6.46
CA ILE A 262 -9.47 18.03 -5.53
C ILE A 262 -10.09 17.81 -4.15
N HIS A 263 -9.25 17.61 -3.15
CA HIS A 263 -9.61 17.40 -1.75
C HIS A 263 -9.27 18.65 -0.94
N ILE A 264 -10.24 19.15 -0.18
CA ILE A 264 -10.08 20.33 0.70
C ILE A 264 -10.68 20.00 2.05
N THR A 265 -9.95 20.26 3.14
CA THR A 265 -10.47 20.04 4.50
C THR A 265 -10.48 21.29 5.35
N TYR A 266 -11.50 21.39 6.19
CA TYR A 266 -11.62 22.44 7.19
C TYR A 266 -12.57 21.98 8.30
N LYS A 267 -12.40 22.50 9.52
CA LYS A 267 -13.21 22.09 10.70
C LYS A 267 -14.72 22.17 10.46
N ASN A 268 -15.18 23.12 9.65
CA ASN A 268 -16.58 23.27 9.26
C ASN A 268 -16.69 23.35 7.73
N ILE A 269 -17.39 22.39 7.15
CA ILE A 269 -17.57 22.24 5.70
C ILE A 269 -18.32 23.41 5.04
N GLU A 270 -19.21 24.11 5.76
CA GLU A 270 -19.99 25.22 5.21
C GLU A 270 -19.10 26.40 4.77
N LYS A 271 -17.98 26.59 5.47
CA LYS A 271 -17.00 27.64 5.17
C LYS A 271 -16.17 27.37 3.92
N LEU A 272 -16.21 26.13 3.41
CA LEU A 272 -15.50 25.74 2.18
C LEU A 272 -16.28 26.04 0.90
N SER A 273 -17.53 26.52 1.00
CA SER A 273 -18.41 26.76 -0.15
C SER A 273 -17.80 27.76 -1.15
N ILE A 274 -17.26 28.89 -0.66
CA ILE A 274 -16.63 29.92 -1.49
C ILE A 274 -15.38 29.37 -2.17
N ILE A 275 -14.50 28.72 -1.41
CA ILE A 275 -13.25 28.13 -1.92
C ILE A 275 -13.55 27.08 -3.00
N LYS A 276 -14.55 26.23 -2.77
CA LYS A 276 -15.00 25.25 -3.77
C LYS A 276 -15.45 25.93 -5.06
N GLN A 277 -16.19 27.04 -4.99
CA GLN A 277 -16.63 27.76 -6.18
C GLN A 277 -15.45 28.36 -6.97
N GLU A 278 -14.43 28.91 -6.28
CA GLU A 278 -13.24 29.45 -6.94
C GLU A 278 -12.44 28.36 -7.67
N TRP A 279 -12.21 27.22 -7.01
CA TRP A 279 -11.56 26.06 -7.64
C TRP A 279 -12.39 25.49 -8.80
N ASN A 280 -13.71 25.37 -8.65
CA ASN A 280 -14.59 24.83 -9.69
C ASN A 280 -14.66 25.74 -10.93
N LYS A 281 -14.61 27.06 -10.73
CA LYS A 281 -14.68 28.04 -11.82
C LYS A 281 -13.48 27.93 -12.76
N LEU A 282 -12.28 27.70 -12.22
CA LEU A 282 -11.05 27.57 -13.00
C LEU A 282 -10.79 26.13 -13.48
N ASN A 283 -11.36 25.12 -12.80
CA ASN A 283 -11.08 23.70 -13.04
C ASN A 283 -12.37 22.88 -13.13
N PRO A 284 -13.28 23.18 -14.08
CA PRO A 284 -14.58 22.51 -14.18
C PRO A 284 -14.49 21.01 -14.50
N GLU A 285 -13.33 20.53 -14.95
CA GLU A 285 -13.05 19.12 -15.21
C GLU A 285 -12.67 18.32 -13.96
N TYR A 286 -12.43 18.99 -12.82
CA TYR A 286 -12.07 18.36 -11.56
C TYR A 286 -13.28 18.21 -10.63
N ASN A 287 -13.39 17.03 -10.02
CA ASN A 287 -14.37 16.80 -8.95
C ASN A 287 -13.85 17.36 -7.62
N ILE A 288 -14.55 18.30 -6.99
CA ILE A 288 -14.12 18.89 -5.72
C ILE A 288 -14.86 18.24 -4.54
N LYS A 289 -14.10 17.60 -3.65
CA LYS A 289 -14.56 16.98 -2.42
C LYS A 289 -14.09 17.77 -1.19
N LEU A 290 -15.04 17.97 -0.28
CA LEU A 290 -14.84 18.73 0.94
C LEU A 290 -14.99 17.78 2.13
N TYR A 291 -14.20 18.00 3.18
CA TYR A 291 -14.22 17.18 4.39
C TYR A 291 -14.16 18.08 5.62
N ASP A 292 -15.01 17.80 6.59
CA ASP A 292 -14.87 18.24 7.98
C ASP A 292 -14.23 17.15 8.83
N ASP A 293 -14.01 17.42 10.11
CA ASP A 293 -13.37 16.49 11.04
C ASP A 293 -14.12 15.15 11.15
N ASP A 294 -15.45 15.14 11.00
CA ASP A 294 -16.27 13.93 11.09
C ASP A 294 -16.14 13.07 9.83
N LEU A 295 -16.16 13.70 8.65
CA LEU A 295 -15.87 13.02 7.38
C LEU A 295 -14.43 12.51 7.33
N CYS A 296 -13.47 13.25 7.89
CA CYS A 296 -12.08 12.81 8.03
C CYS A 296 -11.98 11.53 8.86
N LYS A 297 -12.57 11.52 10.07
CA LYS A 297 -12.58 10.35 10.96
C LYS A 297 -13.27 9.15 10.32
N LYS A 298 -14.43 9.35 9.67
CA LYS A 298 -15.15 8.30 8.97
C LYS A 298 -14.29 7.66 7.87
N PHE A 299 -13.63 8.48 7.08
CA PHE A 299 -12.71 8.00 6.04
C PHE A 299 -11.53 7.22 6.64
N LEU A 300 -10.88 7.74 7.69
CA LEU A 300 -9.76 7.06 8.33
C LEU A 300 -10.18 5.70 8.89
N LEU A 301 -11.34 5.63 9.56
CA LEU A 301 -11.88 4.38 10.08
C LEU A 301 -12.14 3.36 8.96
N GLU A 302 -12.73 3.81 7.86
CA GLU A 302 -13.10 2.96 6.73
C GLU A 302 -11.89 2.35 5.99
N TYR A 303 -10.83 3.15 5.77
CA TYR A 303 -9.69 2.75 4.91
C TYR A 303 -8.42 2.34 5.65
N TYR A 304 -8.35 2.65 6.95
CA TYR A 304 -7.16 2.43 7.77
C TYR A 304 -7.44 1.89 9.17
N GLY A 305 -8.68 1.99 9.67
CA GLY A 305 -9.08 1.45 10.96
C GLY A 305 -8.82 2.37 12.16
N LYS A 306 -9.06 1.83 13.35
CA LYS A 306 -9.12 2.58 14.62
C LYS A 306 -7.84 3.35 14.95
N LEU A 307 -6.66 2.74 14.73
CA LEU A 307 -5.36 3.36 15.02
C LEU A 307 -5.22 4.75 14.37
N TYR A 308 -5.71 4.90 13.15
CA TYR A 308 -5.58 6.15 12.40
C TYR A 308 -6.56 7.21 12.89
N CYS A 309 -7.75 6.81 13.36
CA CYS A 309 -8.63 7.72 14.11
C CYS A 309 -7.94 8.19 15.40
N ASP A 310 -7.31 7.28 16.13
CA ASP A 310 -6.63 7.61 17.39
C ASP A 310 -5.46 8.59 17.15
N ILE A 311 -4.69 8.43 16.06
CA ILE A 311 -3.65 9.40 15.64
C ILE A 311 -4.28 10.77 15.34
N PHE A 312 -5.36 10.80 14.55
CA PHE A 312 -6.03 12.04 14.17
C PHE A 312 -6.62 12.79 15.37
N GLU A 313 -7.11 12.07 16.38
CA GLU A 313 -7.64 12.65 17.62
C GLU A 313 -6.54 13.09 18.59
N TYR A 314 -5.39 12.42 18.60
CA TYR A 314 -4.23 12.80 19.39
C TYR A 314 -3.61 14.14 18.96
N ILE A 315 -3.66 14.43 17.65
CA ILE A 315 -3.18 15.69 17.09
C ILE A 315 -4.12 16.84 17.50
N LYS A 316 -3.56 17.85 18.18
CA LYS A 316 -4.37 18.95 18.76
C LYS A 316 -4.70 20.06 17.76
N ASP A 317 -3.74 20.45 16.93
CA ASP A 317 -3.88 21.60 16.05
C ASP A 317 -4.54 21.22 14.72
N GLY A 318 -5.55 22.00 14.32
CA GLY A 318 -6.29 21.80 13.06
C GLY A 318 -5.40 21.68 11.82
N PRO A 319 -4.41 22.58 11.60
CA PRO A 319 -3.48 22.44 10.50
C PRO A 319 -2.72 21.11 10.49
N ILE A 320 -2.27 20.64 11.66
CA ILE A 320 -1.54 19.38 11.78
C ILE A 320 -2.47 18.17 11.59
N LYS A 321 -3.76 18.29 11.93
CA LYS A 321 -4.76 17.28 11.57
C LYS A 321 -4.91 17.17 10.06
N SER A 322 -4.98 18.30 9.37
CA SER A 322 -5.01 18.37 7.90
C SER A 322 -3.71 17.85 7.26
N ASP A 323 -2.56 18.05 7.89
CA ASP A 323 -1.27 17.45 7.50
C ASP A 323 -1.32 15.91 7.49
N PHE A 324 -1.85 15.28 8.54
CA PHE A 324 -2.01 13.83 8.56
C PHE A 324 -3.09 13.36 7.57
N PHE A 325 -4.25 14.03 7.56
CA PHE A 325 -5.36 13.61 6.70
C PHE A 325 -5.04 13.73 5.21
N ARG A 326 -4.31 14.78 4.78
CA ARG A 326 -4.00 15.01 3.35
C ARG A 326 -3.20 13.87 2.74
N VAL A 327 -2.25 13.29 3.49
CA VAL A 327 -1.49 12.14 2.99
C VAL A 327 -2.34 10.89 2.95
N CYS A 328 -3.21 10.66 3.95
CA CYS A 328 -4.14 9.53 3.94
C CYS A 328 -5.13 9.60 2.77
N ILE A 329 -5.74 10.77 2.50
CA ILE A 329 -6.74 10.90 1.43
C ILE A 329 -6.10 10.76 0.04
N LEU A 330 -4.91 11.36 -0.16
CA LEU A 330 -4.16 11.25 -1.41
C LEU A 330 -3.68 9.82 -1.67
N TYR A 331 -3.31 9.08 -0.64
CA TYR A 331 -2.88 7.69 -0.82
C TYR A 331 -4.01 6.80 -1.37
N ILE A 332 -5.27 7.02 -0.94
CA ILE A 332 -6.42 6.21 -1.38
C ILE A 332 -7.00 6.72 -2.70
N TYR A 333 -7.19 8.03 -2.84
CA TYR A 333 -7.90 8.61 -3.96
C TYR A 333 -7.01 9.29 -5.00
N GLY A 334 -5.74 9.51 -4.69
CA GLY A 334 -4.85 10.28 -5.56
C GLY A 334 -5.37 11.69 -5.78
N GLY A 335 -5.02 12.25 -6.92
CA GLY A 335 -5.45 13.58 -7.33
C GLY A 335 -4.73 14.68 -6.58
N ILE A 336 -5.47 15.69 -6.15
CA ILE A 336 -4.92 16.93 -5.63
C ILE A 336 -5.48 17.19 -4.24
N TYR A 337 -4.61 17.52 -3.30
CA TYR A 337 -5.00 18.11 -2.03
C TYR A 337 -4.59 19.58 -2.02
N VAL A 338 -5.45 20.43 -1.47
CA VAL A 338 -5.14 21.84 -1.29
C VAL A 338 -5.67 22.35 0.05
N ASP A 339 -4.86 23.16 0.73
CA ASP A 339 -5.27 23.81 1.97
C ASP A 339 -6.44 24.77 1.73
N ALA A 340 -7.32 24.88 2.73
CA ALA A 340 -8.54 25.68 2.63
C ALA A 340 -8.25 27.17 2.40
N ASP A 341 -7.09 27.67 2.80
CA ASP A 341 -6.67 29.05 2.61
C ASP A 341 -5.83 29.27 1.34
N ILE A 342 -5.91 28.37 0.34
CA ILE A 342 -5.30 28.56 -0.98
C ILE A 342 -6.34 28.88 -2.06
N LYS A 343 -6.08 29.97 -2.80
CA LYS A 343 -6.90 30.44 -3.92
C LYS A 343 -6.20 30.21 -5.27
N PRO A 344 -6.86 29.55 -6.24
CA PRO A 344 -6.31 29.36 -7.57
C PRO A 344 -6.32 30.67 -8.37
N LEU A 345 -5.26 30.93 -9.14
CA LEU A 345 -5.12 32.10 -10.00
C LEU A 345 -5.24 31.75 -11.49
N VAL A 346 -4.88 30.53 -11.87
CA VAL A 346 -4.95 29.99 -13.24
C VAL A 346 -5.46 28.55 -13.22
N PRO A 347 -5.98 28.00 -14.34
CA PRO A 347 -6.37 26.59 -14.42
C PRO A 347 -5.20 25.64 -14.20
N LEU A 348 -5.45 24.49 -13.54
CA LEU A 348 -4.45 23.47 -13.22
C LEU A 348 -3.73 22.93 -14.47
N ASN A 349 -4.48 22.74 -15.56
CA ASN A 349 -3.96 22.22 -16.82
C ASN A 349 -2.98 23.16 -17.54
N THR A 350 -2.81 24.41 -17.08
CA THR A 350 -1.81 25.32 -17.65
C THR A 350 -0.41 25.08 -17.07
N TYR A 351 -0.29 24.35 -15.96
CA TYR A 351 0.98 24.16 -15.28
C TYR A 351 1.20 22.76 -14.71
N LEU A 352 0.21 21.87 -14.69
CA LEU A 352 0.37 20.47 -14.30
C LEU A 352 0.27 19.54 -15.51
N GLU A 353 1.17 18.57 -15.55
CA GLU A 353 1.13 17.45 -16.51
C GLU A 353 0.41 16.25 -15.86
N GLU A 354 -0.51 15.59 -16.56
CA GLU A 354 -1.38 14.57 -15.94
C GLU A 354 -0.63 13.31 -15.44
N ASP A 355 0.56 13.04 -15.98
CA ASP A 355 1.38 11.86 -15.68
C ASP A 355 2.32 12.04 -14.48
N LEU A 356 2.22 13.16 -13.76
CA LEU A 356 2.98 13.43 -12.54
C LEU A 356 2.79 12.33 -11.50
N GLU A 357 3.90 11.83 -10.97
CA GLU A 357 3.93 10.91 -9.84
C GLU A 357 3.60 11.64 -8.53
N LEU A 358 4.24 12.80 -8.34
CA LEU A 358 4.08 13.66 -7.18
C LEU A 358 4.42 15.11 -7.56
N SER A 359 3.62 16.07 -7.08
CA SER A 359 3.98 17.48 -7.09
C SER A 359 3.66 18.12 -5.74
N THR A 360 4.50 19.06 -5.31
CA THR A 360 4.26 19.83 -4.07
C THR A 360 4.98 21.17 -4.13
N CYS A 361 4.79 21.99 -3.10
CA CYS A 361 5.45 23.29 -3.01
C CYS A 361 6.72 23.20 -2.19
N ILE A 362 7.70 23.97 -2.63
CA ILE A 362 8.94 24.23 -1.91
C ILE A 362 8.92 25.69 -1.46
N SER A 363 9.40 25.92 -0.25
CA SER A 363 9.55 27.24 0.37
C SER A 363 10.94 27.40 0.97
N TYR A 364 11.33 28.64 1.26
CA TYR A 364 12.62 28.95 1.85
C TYR A 364 12.79 28.31 3.24
N ASN A 365 14.01 27.85 3.56
CA ASN A 365 14.30 27.32 4.90
C ASN A 365 14.76 28.44 5.85
N TYR A 366 13.90 28.80 6.81
CA TYR A 366 14.19 29.83 7.80
C TYR A 366 15.35 29.48 8.76
N HIS A 367 15.83 28.23 8.75
CA HIS A 367 16.93 27.77 9.59
C HIS A 367 18.26 27.69 8.82
N ILE A 368 19.22 28.54 9.22
CA ILE A 368 20.56 28.66 8.61
C ILE A 368 21.37 27.34 8.67
N SER A 369 21.02 26.41 9.55
CA SER A 369 21.68 25.11 9.72
C SER A 369 21.07 23.97 8.89
N ARG A 370 20.07 24.25 8.04
CA ARG A 370 19.36 23.27 7.19
C ARG A 370 19.53 23.64 5.71
N PRO A 371 19.19 22.74 4.75
CA PRO A 371 19.23 23.04 3.32
C PRO A 371 18.49 24.34 3.00
N ILE A 372 18.90 25.09 1.95
CA ILE A 372 18.36 26.43 1.60
C ILE A 372 16.84 26.45 1.40
N TRP A 373 16.24 25.30 1.09
CA TRP A 373 14.81 25.12 0.86
C TRP A 373 14.22 24.06 1.81
N ALA A 374 12.91 24.12 2.01
CA ALA A 374 12.08 23.21 2.79
C ALA A 374 10.79 22.91 2.01
N TYR A 375 10.20 21.74 2.23
CA TYR A 375 8.88 21.45 1.69
C TYR A 375 7.81 22.24 2.45
N ASN A 376 6.86 22.82 1.72
CA ASN A 376 5.66 23.45 2.29
C ASN A 376 4.40 22.87 1.60
N PRO A 377 3.97 21.67 1.95
CA PRO A 377 3.03 20.89 1.13
C PRO A 377 1.57 21.29 1.35
N HIS A 378 1.25 22.59 1.27
CA HIS A 378 -0.11 23.14 1.26
C HIS A 378 -0.89 22.84 -0.03
N PHE A 379 -0.19 22.37 -1.07
CA PHE A 379 -0.74 21.85 -2.30
C PHE A 379 0.05 20.61 -2.67
N ILE A 380 -0.63 19.48 -2.90
CA ILE A 380 0.02 18.21 -3.26
C ILE A 380 -0.77 17.57 -4.40
N VAL A 381 -0.06 17.12 -5.43
CA VAL A 381 -0.59 16.24 -6.48
C VAL A 381 0.02 14.86 -6.26
N SER A 382 -0.76 13.78 -6.32
CA SER A 382 -0.23 12.43 -6.24
C SER A 382 -1.11 11.41 -6.97
N LYS A 383 -0.48 10.39 -7.56
CA LYS A 383 -1.20 9.17 -7.98
C LYS A 383 -1.66 8.37 -6.76
N LYS A 384 -2.68 7.52 -6.91
CA LYS A 384 -3.10 6.62 -5.83
C LYS A 384 -1.93 5.72 -5.44
N PHE A 385 -1.92 5.28 -4.19
CA PHE A 385 -0.95 4.30 -3.69
C PHE A 385 0.51 4.71 -3.89
N ASN A 386 0.79 6.01 -3.93
CA ASN A 386 2.16 6.53 -4.06
C ASN A 386 3.00 6.12 -2.85
N SER A 387 4.15 5.47 -3.09
CA SER A 387 5.03 4.93 -2.04
C SER A 387 5.65 6.02 -1.16
N ASN A 388 5.90 7.22 -1.70
CA ASN A 388 6.43 8.35 -0.93
C ASN A 388 5.37 8.87 0.06
N ILE A 389 4.10 8.96 -0.38
CA ILE A 389 2.98 9.30 0.50
C ILE A 389 2.80 8.24 1.58
N TYR A 390 2.92 6.96 1.25
CA TYR A 390 2.87 5.87 2.22
C TYR A 390 3.97 5.97 3.30
N SER A 391 5.20 6.30 2.90
CA SER A 391 6.31 6.50 3.85
C SER A 391 6.03 7.62 4.86
N ILE A 392 5.39 8.70 4.42
CA ILE A 392 4.97 9.79 5.30
C ILE A 392 3.88 9.33 6.28
N ILE A 393 2.89 8.58 5.80
CA ILE A 393 1.86 7.99 6.67
C ILE A 393 2.50 7.11 7.75
N ASN A 394 3.48 6.27 7.39
CA ASN A 394 4.18 5.43 8.34
C ASN A 394 4.98 6.23 9.36
N SER A 395 5.53 7.39 8.99
CA SER A 395 6.21 8.28 9.94
C SER A 395 5.25 8.73 11.06
N TYR A 396 3.99 9.04 10.74
CA TYR A 396 2.96 9.36 11.75
C TYR A 396 2.66 8.17 12.66
N VAL A 397 2.48 6.97 12.07
CA VAL A 397 2.21 5.75 12.83
C VAL A 397 3.37 5.42 13.77
N GLU A 398 4.61 5.56 13.30
CA GLU A 398 5.81 5.28 14.07
C GLU A 398 5.93 6.20 15.30
N ILE A 399 5.79 7.52 15.11
CA ILE A 399 5.91 8.46 16.25
C ILE A 399 4.76 8.29 17.24
N PHE A 400 3.56 7.94 16.78
CA PHE A 400 2.43 7.64 17.65
C PHE A 400 2.67 6.37 18.46
N ASN A 401 3.13 5.29 17.83
CA ASN A 401 3.43 4.03 18.51
C ASN A 401 4.59 4.16 19.51
N LYS A 402 5.56 5.05 19.23
CA LYS A 402 6.63 5.42 20.18
C LYS A 402 6.14 6.28 21.35
N LYS A 403 4.85 6.65 21.38
CA LYS A 403 4.24 7.52 22.39
C LYS A 403 4.95 8.87 22.52
N GLU A 404 5.39 9.40 21.39
CA GLU A 404 6.06 10.70 21.35
C GLU A 404 5.09 11.83 21.76
N GLU A 405 5.56 12.76 22.58
CA GLU A 405 4.76 13.90 23.01
C GLU A 405 4.38 14.77 21.80
N TYR A 406 3.13 15.26 21.79
CA TYR A 406 2.65 16.15 20.76
C TYR A 406 3.37 17.51 20.80
N SER A 407 3.89 17.93 19.65
CA SER A 407 4.31 19.31 19.39
C SER A 407 4.10 19.65 17.91
N TYR A 408 3.73 20.89 17.64
CA TYR A 408 3.31 21.35 16.30
C TYR A 408 4.28 20.93 15.19
N TRP A 409 5.56 21.32 15.32
CA TRP A 409 6.55 21.08 14.26
C TRP A 409 6.97 19.62 14.13
N LYS A 410 7.09 18.88 15.25
CA LYS A 410 7.49 17.47 15.21
C LYS A 410 6.46 16.59 14.50
N TRP A 411 5.19 16.99 14.57
CA TRP A 411 4.06 16.29 13.94
C TRP A 411 3.65 16.89 12.59
N SER A 412 4.31 17.97 12.15
CA SER A 412 4.01 18.58 10.85
C SER A 412 4.55 17.74 9.70
N ILE A 413 3.76 17.66 8.64
CA ILE A 413 4.12 17.00 7.38
C ILE A 413 5.43 17.56 6.77
N CYS A 414 5.76 18.83 7.02
CA CYS A 414 6.99 19.45 6.54
C CYS A 414 8.25 18.74 7.08
N CYS A 415 8.16 18.12 8.27
CA CYS A 415 9.26 17.33 8.82
C CYS A 415 9.35 15.93 8.20
N PHE A 416 8.23 15.32 7.81
CA PHE A 416 8.20 13.97 7.22
C PHE A 416 8.46 13.94 5.72
N PHE A 417 8.20 15.03 4.99
CA PHE A 417 8.55 15.10 3.56
C PHE A 417 10.07 14.95 3.32
N ASN A 418 10.91 15.27 4.30
CA ASN A 418 12.35 15.02 4.22
C ASN A 418 12.71 13.53 4.28
N ASN A 419 11.79 12.66 4.72
CA ASN A 419 11.97 11.20 4.76
C ASN A 419 11.57 10.52 3.45
N ILE A 420 11.18 11.28 2.42
CA ILE A 420 10.95 10.72 1.09
C ILE A 420 12.29 10.19 0.56
N SER A 421 12.28 8.99 -0.02
CA SER A 421 13.48 8.24 -0.45
C SER A 421 14.24 8.88 -1.63
N ILE A 422 13.82 10.05 -2.08
CA ILE A 422 14.41 10.74 -3.23
C ILE A 422 15.20 11.93 -2.69
N ASP A 423 16.53 11.80 -2.75
CA ASP A 423 17.42 12.94 -2.61
C ASP A 423 17.31 13.76 -3.90
N PHE A 424 16.40 14.72 -3.91
CA PHE A 424 16.37 15.72 -4.95
C PHE A 424 17.60 16.60 -4.74
N ASN A 425 18.75 16.17 -5.27
CA ASN A 425 19.88 17.04 -5.56
C ASN A 425 19.38 18.10 -6.53
N TYR A 426 18.72 19.12 -5.99
CA TYR A 426 17.93 20.09 -6.71
C TYR A 426 18.90 20.97 -7.49
N VAL A 427 19.04 20.68 -8.78
CA VAL A 427 19.54 21.64 -9.75
C VAL A 427 18.30 22.20 -10.44
N PRO A 428 17.89 23.44 -10.14
CA PRO A 428 16.75 24.04 -10.83
C PRO A 428 17.01 24.04 -12.33
N ASN A 429 16.18 23.32 -13.08
CA ASN A 429 16.07 23.43 -14.54
C ASN A 429 14.87 24.34 -14.89
N ASP A 430 14.75 24.79 -16.14
CA ASP A 430 13.76 25.78 -16.61
C ASP A 430 12.26 25.46 -16.32
N LYS A 431 11.94 24.26 -15.82
CA LYS A 431 10.57 23.81 -15.54
C LYS A 431 10.32 23.26 -14.13
N ASN A 432 11.30 23.25 -13.22
CA ASN A 432 11.17 22.58 -11.90
C ASN A 432 10.60 21.15 -11.96
N ILE A 433 10.80 20.46 -13.09
CA ILE A 433 10.42 19.06 -13.30
C ILE A 433 11.67 18.20 -13.17
N PHE A 434 11.55 17.11 -12.43
CA PHE A 434 12.60 16.13 -12.23
C PHE A 434 12.09 14.73 -12.58
N ILE A 435 12.93 13.93 -13.21
CA ILE A 435 12.63 12.54 -13.56
C ILE A 435 13.52 11.62 -12.74
N PHE A 436 12.91 10.69 -12.03
CA PHE A 436 13.61 9.67 -11.25
C PHE A 436 12.91 8.33 -11.42
N ASN A 437 13.67 7.28 -11.74
CA ASN A 437 13.14 5.95 -12.06
C ASN A 437 11.94 6.01 -13.03
N ASN A 438 12.08 6.79 -14.10
CA ASN A 438 11.06 7.03 -15.13
C ASN A 438 9.74 7.65 -14.62
N LYS A 439 9.73 8.24 -13.42
CA LYS A 439 8.60 8.95 -12.82
C LYS A 439 8.85 10.44 -12.79
N LYS A 440 7.80 11.23 -13.03
CA LYS A 440 7.87 12.69 -13.13
C LYS A 440 7.45 13.36 -11.83
N TYR A 441 8.31 14.24 -11.33
CA TYR A 441 8.10 15.04 -10.12
C TYR A 441 8.11 16.52 -10.49
N GLN A 442 7.28 17.32 -9.83
CA GLN A 442 7.22 18.76 -10.10
C GLN A 442 7.17 19.58 -8.81
N PHE A 443 7.95 20.66 -8.75
CA PHE A 443 7.93 21.58 -7.62
C PHE A 443 7.40 22.96 -7.97
N LEU A 444 6.52 23.48 -7.12
CA LEU A 444 6.01 24.85 -7.18
C LEU A 444 6.78 25.71 -6.19
N THR A 445 7.20 26.90 -6.62
CA THR A 445 8.03 27.78 -5.78
C THR A 445 7.13 28.73 -5.00
N GLU A 446 7.15 28.64 -3.68
CA GLU A 446 6.56 29.66 -2.82
C GLU A 446 7.41 30.93 -2.86
N ASN A 447 6.75 32.07 -3.07
CA ASN A 447 7.35 33.40 -3.06
C ASN A 447 6.59 34.28 -2.08
N VAL A 448 7.32 35.23 -1.50
CA VAL A 448 6.77 36.11 -0.49
C VAL A 448 7.01 37.57 -0.86
N VAL A 449 6.01 38.42 -0.64
CA VAL A 449 6.14 39.87 -0.90
C VAL A 449 6.51 40.58 0.40
N SER A 450 7.65 41.26 0.39
CA SER A 450 8.11 42.10 1.49
C SER A 450 7.15 43.27 1.72
N ASP A 451 6.73 43.50 2.97
CA ASP A 451 5.86 44.63 3.30
C ASP A 451 6.53 45.98 3.07
N ASN A 452 7.81 46.09 3.45
CA ASN A 452 8.57 47.33 3.38
C ASN A 452 9.00 47.71 1.96
N THR A 453 9.40 46.73 1.14
CA THR A 453 10.00 47.01 -0.19
C THR A 453 9.10 46.67 -1.37
N LYS A 454 8.00 45.94 -1.12
CA LYS A 454 7.15 45.31 -2.15
C LYS A 454 7.93 44.42 -3.15
N LYS A 455 9.19 44.07 -2.86
CA LYS A 455 9.97 43.12 -3.66
C LYS A 455 9.48 41.70 -3.41
N ILE A 456 9.50 40.91 -4.48
CA ILE A 456 9.29 39.46 -4.42
C ILE A 456 10.59 38.83 -3.91
N LEU A 457 10.47 38.11 -2.80
CA LEU A 457 11.55 37.33 -2.21
C LEU A 457 11.34 35.85 -2.57
N ASN A 458 12.43 35.21 -3.00
CA ASN A 458 12.50 33.80 -3.33
C ASN A 458 13.84 33.21 -2.82
N PHE A 459 14.11 31.94 -3.16
CA PHE A 459 15.31 31.21 -2.77
C PHE A 459 16.65 31.86 -3.08
N SER A 460 16.74 32.71 -4.12
CA SER A 460 18.03 33.27 -4.55
C SER A 460 18.47 34.50 -3.76
N ASN A 461 17.53 35.23 -3.13
CA ASN A 461 17.79 36.59 -2.63
C ASN A 461 17.40 36.83 -1.15
N TYR A 462 17.03 35.80 -0.39
CA TYR A 462 16.46 35.99 0.97
C TYR A 462 17.49 36.28 2.08
N LEU A 463 18.75 35.81 1.96
CA LEU A 463 19.77 36.01 3.01
C LEU A 463 20.00 37.49 3.37
N GLU A 464 19.58 38.41 2.51
CA GLU A 464 19.63 39.85 2.70
C GLU A 464 18.52 40.42 3.62
N TYR A 465 17.50 39.63 4.02
CA TYR A 465 16.25 40.17 4.60
C TYR A 465 15.61 39.34 5.74
N LYS A 466 16.38 39.04 6.80
CA LYS A 466 15.94 38.18 7.94
C LYS A 466 14.81 38.74 8.83
N ASP A 467 14.52 40.05 8.78
CA ASP A 467 13.63 40.75 9.73
C ASP A 467 12.40 41.40 9.07
N ILE A 468 11.80 40.78 8.04
CA ILE A 468 10.72 41.40 7.24
C ILE A 468 9.35 40.79 7.55
N ASN A 469 8.37 41.66 7.81
CA ASN A 469 6.94 41.31 7.78
C ASN A 469 6.49 41.11 6.33
N PHE A 470 5.63 40.12 6.09
CA PHE A 470 5.15 39.74 4.76
C PHE A 470 3.68 40.11 4.57
N VAL A 471 3.33 40.53 3.36
CA VAL A 471 1.95 40.96 3.03
C VAL A 471 1.19 39.88 2.27
N ASP A 472 1.89 39.20 1.36
CA ASP A 472 1.31 38.21 0.47
C ASP A 472 2.27 37.02 0.30
N VAL A 473 1.69 35.82 0.26
CA VAL A 473 2.38 34.56 -0.07
C VAL A 473 1.68 33.95 -1.28
N PHE A 474 2.44 33.61 -2.31
CA PHE A 474 1.94 32.98 -3.53
C PHE A 474 2.91 31.94 -4.05
N CYS A 475 2.40 30.92 -4.74
CA CYS A 475 3.24 29.99 -5.47
C CYS A 475 3.30 30.33 -6.94
N SER A 476 4.47 30.09 -7.53
CA SER A 476 4.70 30.27 -8.95
C SER A 476 5.27 29.00 -9.59
N TYR A 477 5.01 28.88 -10.89
CA TYR A 477 5.59 27.88 -11.77
C TYR A 477 5.99 28.59 -13.07
N ASN A 478 7.25 28.45 -13.50
CA ASN A 478 7.80 29.14 -14.68
C ASN A 478 7.48 30.64 -14.71
N ASN A 479 7.67 31.33 -13.58
CA ASN A 479 7.38 32.76 -13.38
C ASN A 479 5.89 33.16 -13.51
N VAL A 480 4.97 32.20 -13.58
CA VAL A 480 3.52 32.44 -13.53
C VAL A 480 3.04 32.16 -12.11
N ASN A 481 2.31 33.11 -11.52
CA ASN A 481 1.67 32.90 -10.22
C ASN A 481 0.47 31.96 -10.39
N VAL A 482 0.53 30.79 -9.77
CA VAL A 482 -0.47 29.73 -9.97
C VAL A 482 -1.56 29.74 -8.91
N PHE A 483 -1.21 30.08 -7.67
CA PHE A 483 -2.16 30.28 -6.58
C PHE A 483 -1.56 31.16 -5.46
N LYS A 484 -2.42 31.68 -4.58
CA LYS A 484 -2.01 32.52 -3.44
C LYS A 484 -2.77 32.18 -2.15
N ASN A 485 -2.21 32.54 -1.00
CA ASN A 485 -2.90 32.42 0.28
C ASN A 485 -4.04 33.46 0.38
N PHE A 486 -5.08 33.16 1.16
CA PHE A 486 -6.11 34.16 1.48
C PHE A 486 -5.57 35.24 2.43
N ASP A 487 -5.69 36.49 2.00
CA ASP A 487 -5.24 37.69 2.75
C ASP A 487 -6.00 37.91 4.07
N ASN A 488 -7.11 37.21 4.31
CA ASN A 488 -7.98 37.43 5.47
C ASN A 488 -8.49 36.10 6.06
N LYS A 489 -7.69 35.48 6.93
CA LYS A 489 -8.05 34.29 7.74
C LYS A 489 -9.32 34.47 8.59
N LYS A 490 -9.92 35.67 8.64
CA LYS A 490 -11.20 35.98 9.32
C LYS A 490 -12.44 35.44 8.60
N ASN A 491 -12.35 35.12 7.32
CA ASN A 491 -13.48 34.59 6.53
C ASN A 491 -13.56 33.05 6.53
N LEU A 492 -12.53 32.38 7.07
CA LEU A 492 -12.50 30.96 7.44
C LEU A 492 -12.63 30.85 8.95
#